data_AF-A0A7V5Q9U0-F1
#
_entry.id   AF-A0A7V5Q9U0-F1
#
_cell.length_a   1.000
_cell.length_b   1.000
_cell.length_c   1.000
_cell.angle_alpha   90.00
_cell.angle_beta   90.00
_cell.angle_gamma   90.00
#
_symmetry.space_group_name_H-M   'P 1'
#
loop_
_entity.id
_entity.type
_entity.pdbx_description
1 polymer ?
#
loop_
_entity_poly.entity_id
_entity_poly.type
_entity_poly.pdbx_seq_one_letter_code
_entity_poly.pdbx_strand_id
1 'polypeptide(L)'
;WEGAQEIRPGSPHRDWRDSFPDKHPYRCLPMAIANNTGWELVCPTSFVIRWNGGRGVEDITFECEDDYPHFERFAASHFSHGIVTFPVDYIFRTPPGWNLWVCGPTNFPRDGIFALNGVVETDWLPYTFTMNYMLTRPGEVRFRKGEPYCYIVPVRAHEAARIQPEILDLADNPDLAERHELWAGARAAHQARVAMGDEEAIKKAWQRFYFHGKGPDGWRPDVPHAHKRRMKKPVFARPGMQTPQNTETKIHAETGEAPDHPDKAVQTLASAMQKMDEMKQETQICPVHGKGAKDTKTQKSKGAVKLEILGANAADDDEAEQRSIPPDAHFKSYRLVSEQEEAADFYLEPDFLSPEQCDAVVEAYRRHEDQAEASITEDNFFSGRFLWISSLPEEERYIKRLMNDVRARAAQRLMAFYKLEKPVFADTIQIVKWPAGFEMPAHADNAHPDGSAHATPFRDYTSLVYLNDDFEGGEFYFDNQKVQLRPKKGLLVCFTGGMKHFHGVGKVLSGERFTMPAWYSDDLTHMDPSYRDLF
;
A
#
# COMPACT_ATOMS: atom_id res chain seq x y z
N TRP A 1 -25.64 13.33 -20.19
CA TRP A 1 -24.73 12.36 -20.83
C TRP A 1 -24.16 12.93 -22.10
N GLU A 2 -25.00 13.43 -23.03
CA GLU A 2 -24.52 14.24 -24.16
C GLU A 2 -23.78 15.48 -23.65
N GLY A 3 -22.51 15.63 -24.05
CA GLY A 3 -21.68 16.79 -23.72
C GLY A 3 -20.55 16.56 -22.71
N ALA A 4 -20.56 15.46 -21.94
CA ALA A 4 -19.46 15.13 -21.04
C ALA A 4 -18.20 14.75 -21.84
N GLN A 5 -17.02 15.08 -21.31
CA GLN A 5 -15.73 14.68 -21.88
C GLN A 5 -15.67 13.19 -22.19
N GLU A 6 -15.15 12.82 -23.37
CA GLU A 6 -14.96 11.41 -23.71
C GLU A 6 -13.81 10.82 -22.87
N ILE A 7 -14.04 9.62 -22.33
CA ILE A 7 -13.04 8.78 -21.67
C ILE A 7 -12.80 7.51 -22.49
N ARG A 8 -11.54 7.17 -22.77
CA ARG A 8 -11.17 5.99 -23.57
C ARG A 8 -9.94 5.28 -23.02
N PRO A 9 -9.74 3.98 -23.33
CA PRO A 9 -8.47 3.30 -23.05
C PRO A 9 -7.28 4.08 -23.61
N GLY A 10 -6.17 4.13 -22.87
CA GLY A 10 -4.93 4.73 -23.35
C GLY A 10 -4.47 4.15 -24.68
N SER A 11 -4.00 5.02 -25.58
CA SER A 11 -3.51 4.60 -26.89
C SER A 11 -2.02 4.26 -26.83
N PRO A 12 -1.55 3.18 -27.48
CA PRO A 12 -0.11 2.90 -27.55
C PRO A 12 0.64 3.93 -28.43
N HIS A 13 -0.08 4.58 -29.34
CA HIS A 13 0.46 5.41 -30.39
C HIS A 13 0.83 6.81 -29.91
N ARG A 14 1.92 7.36 -30.42
CA ARG A 14 2.33 8.76 -30.20
C ARG A 14 2.92 9.28 -31.50
N ASP A 15 2.46 10.44 -31.95
CA ASP A 15 2.89 11.04 -33.23
C ASP A 15 4.41 11.16 -33.33
N TRP A 16 5.06 11.63 -32.26
CA TRP A 16 6.52 11.75 -32.20
C TRP A 16 7.25 10.41 -32.30
N ARG A 17 6.63 9.29 -31.91
CA ARG A 17 7.21 7.94 -32.05
C ARG A 17 7.01 7.40 -33.45
N ASP A 18 5.86 7.71 -34.04
CA ASP A 18 5.53 7.32 -35.41
C ASP A 18 6.39 8.07 -36.44
N SER A 19 6.95 9.23 -36.08
CA SER A 19 7.89 9.97 -36.93
C SER A 19 9.32 9.43 -36.95
N PHE A 20 9.69 8.47 -36.10
CA PHE A 20 11.03 7.85 -36.15
C PHE A 20 11.11 6.79 -37.27
N PRO A 21 12.22 6.73 -38.03
CA PRO A 21 12.50 5.61 -38.93
C PRO A 21 12.35 4.26 -38.21
N ASP A 22 11.75 3.28 -38.89
CA ASP A 22 11.50 1.92 -38.39
C ASP A 22 10.76 1.84 -37.04
N LYS A 23 10.13 2.93 -36.59
CA LYS A 23 9.36 3.01 -35.35
C LYS A 23 10.16 2.51 -34.13
N HIS A 24 11.47 2.75 -34.12
CA HIS A 24 12.39 2.29 -33.05
C HIS A 24 11.93 2.58 -31.63
N PRO A 25 11.30 3.73 -31.29
CA PRO A 25 10.80 3.98 -29.95
C PRO A 25 9.73 2.98 -29.47
N TYR A 26 9.09 2.21 -30.37
CA TYR A 26 8.20 1.11 -30.00
C TYR A 26 8.92 -0.15 -29.50
N ARG A 27 10.25 -0.19 -29.61
CA ARG A 27 11.09 -1.23 -28.99
C ARG A 27 11.29 -1.00 -27.49
N CYS A 28 10.95 0.15 -26.94
CA CYS A 28 10.89 0.33 -25.48
C CYS A 28 9.56 -0.23 -24.96
N LEU A 29 9.56 -1.53 -24.61
CA LEU A 29 8.38 -2.20 -24.05
C LEU A 29 7.81 -1.51 -22.80
N PRO A 30 8.62 -1.05 -21.81
CA PRO A 30 8.09 -0.34 -20.64
C PRO A 30 7.29 0.90 -21.05
N MET A 31 7.78 1.66 -22.04
CA MET A 31 7.08 2.84 -22.56
C MET A 31 5.75 2.48 -23.23
N ALA A 32 5.72 1.40 -24.01
CA ALA A 32 4.49 0.91 -24.64
C ALA A 32 3.46 0.39 -23.61
N ILE A 33 3.94 -0.28 -22.55
CA ILE A 33 3.09 -0.74 -21.43
C ILE A 33 2.49 0.46 -20.70
N ALA A 34 3.30 1.47 -20.40
CA ALA A 34 2.86 2.66 -19.67
C ALA A 34 1.76 3.43 -20.41
N ASN A 35 1.86 3.56 -21.75
CA ASN A 35 0.83 4.21 -22.57
C ASN A 35 -0.55 3.52 -22.49
N ASN A 36 -0.57 2.22 -22.19
CA ASN A 36 -1.78 1.39 -22.17
C ASN A 36 -2.16 0.91 -20.76
N THR A 37 -1.66 1.57 -19.71
CA THR A 37 -1.98 1.23 -18.31
C THR A 37 -2.88 2.31 -17.71
N GLY A 38 -4.08 2.49 -18.26
CA GLY A 38 -5.01 3.51 -17.81
C GLY A 38 -5.98 3.98 -18.89
N TRP A 39 -6.64 5.10 -18.59
CA TRP A 39 -7.62 5.74 -19.47
C TRP A 39 -7.25 7.21 -19.70
N GLU A 40 -7.57 7.70 -20.90
CA GLU A 40 -7.37 9.07 -21.34
C GLU A 40 -8.72 9.81 -21.33
N LEU A 41 -8.75 11.04 -20.81
CA LEU A 41 -9.79 12.02 -21.12
C LEU A 41 -9.29 12.93 -22.24
N VAL A 42 -10.17 13.24 -23.19
CA VAL A 42 -9.82 13.96 -24.42
C VAL A 42 -10.47 15.33 -24.51
N CYS A 43 -9.79 16.25 -25.20
CA CYS A 43 -10.29 17.60 -25.40
C CYS A 43 -11.59 17.57 -26.23
N PRO A 44 -12.69 18.18 -25.76
CA PRO A 44 -13.96 18.22 -26.51
C PRO A 44 -13.89 19.19 -27.71
N THR A 45 -12.94 20.11 -27.71
CA THR A 45 -12.75 21.17 -28.73
C THR A 45 -11.27 21.51 -28.89
N SER A 46 -10.91 22.15 -30.00
CA SER A 46 -9.59 22.75 -30.21
C SER A 46 -9.55 24.15 -29.61
N PHE A 47 -8.46 24.49 -28.94
CA PHE A 47 -8.29 25.78 -28.29
C PHE A 47 -6.83 26.17 -28.12
N VAL A 48 -6.61 27.44 -27.86
CA VAL A 48 -5.31 28.06 -27.68
C VAL A 48 -5.25 28.72 -26.31
N ILE A 49 -4.14 28.50 -25.62
CA ILE A 49 -3.78 29.17 -24.37
C ILE A 49 -2.64 30.12 -24.71
N ARG A 50 -2.76 31.40 -24.32
CA ARG A 50 -1.64 32.36 -24.39
C ARG A 50 -1.33 32.90 -23.02
N TRP A 51 -0.04 33.04 -22.74
CA TRP A 51 0.45 33.64 -21.50
C TRP A 51 1.56 34.63 -21.78
N ASN A 52 1.43 35.83 -21.22
CA ASN A 52 2.39 36.91 -21.39
C ASN A 52 3.56 36.85 -20.38
N GLY A 53 3.54 35.93 -19.41
CA GLY A 53 4.56 35.79 -18.36
C GLY A 53 4.23 36.45 -17.03
N GLY A 54 3.11 37.18 -16.94
CA GLY A 54 2.65 37.80 -15.71
C GLY A 54 2.06 36.81 -14.71
N ARG A 55 1.80 37.27 -13.49
CA ARG A 55 1.39 36.43 -12.36
C ARG A 55 -0.13 36.40 -12.17
N GLY A 56 -0.87 37.31 -12.78
CA GLY A 56 -2.31 37.38 -12.68
C GLY A 56 -3.02 36.23 -13.39
N VAL A 57 -4.32 36.08 -13.14
CA VAL A 57 -5.16 35.15 -13.90
C VAL A 57 -5.48 35.72 -15.28
N GLU A 58 -5.57 37.05 -15.37
CA GLU A 58 -5.78 37.86 -16.57
C GLU A 58 -4.61 37.80 -17.56
N ASP A 59 -3.44 37.39 -17.08
CA ASP A 59 -2.24 37.22 -17.90
C ASP A 59 -2.30 35.97 -18.79
N ILE A 60 -3.28 35.09 -18.54
CA ILE A 60 -3.56 33.87 -19.30
C ILE A 60 -4.89 34.05 -20.03
N THR A 61 -4.86 33.95 -21.35
CA THR A 61 -6.07 34.03 -22.19
C THR A 61 -6.33 32.70 -22.90
N PHE A 62 -7.61 32.38 -23.06
CA PHE A 62 -8.08 31.17 -23.74
C PHE A 62 -8.88 31.56 -24.97
N GLU A 63 -8.56 30.96 -26.12
CA GLU A 63 -9.28 31.15 -27.37
C GLU A 63 -9.78 29.79 -27.87
N CYS A 64 -11.10 29.61 -27.94
CA CYS A 64 -11.69 28.43 -28.53
C CYS A 64 -11.64 28.56 -30.06
N GLU A 65 -11.18 27.52 -30.75
CA GLU A 65 -11.09 27.56 -32.22
C GLU A 65 -12.33 26.99 -32.91
N ASP A 66 -13.14 26.25 -32.16
CA ASP A 66 -14.45 25.76 -32.59
C ASP A 66 -15.55 26.41 -31.72
N ASP A 67 -16.78 26.60 -32.21
CA ASP A 67 -17.91 27.18 -31.46
C ASP A 67 -18.45 26.24 -30.36
N TYR A 68 -17.61 25.76 -29.44
CA TYR A 68 -17.98 24.83 -28.38
C TYR A 68 -18.80 25.55 -27.29
N PRO A 69 -20.09 25.19 -27.07
CA PRO A 69 -21.02 25.99 -26.27
C PRO A 69 -20.68 26.19 -24.78
N HIS A 70 -19.67 25.48 -24.26
CA HIS A 70 -19.30 25.45 -22.85
C HIS A 70 -17.79 25.59 -22.61
N PHE A 71 -17.06 26.22 -23.53
CA PHE A 71 -15.60 26.30 -23.45
C PHE A 71 -15.08 26.93 -22.16
N GLU A 72 -15.73 27.98 -21.66
CA GLU A 72 -15.35 28.67 -20.41
C GLU A 72 -15.42 27.76 -19.17
N ARG A 73 -16.19 26.66 -19.22
CA ARG A 73 -16.25 25.66 -18.15
C ARG A 73 -15.16 24.59 -18.28
N PHE A 74 -14.57 24.46 -19.46
CA PHE A 74 -13.59 23.42 -19.77
C PHE A 74 -12.15 23.88 -19.51
N ALA A 75 -11.81 25.12 -19.83
CA ALA A 75 -10.47 25.66 -19.66
C ALA A 75 -10.51 27.02 -18.97
N ALA A 76 -9.82 27.14 -17.84
CA ALA A 76 -9.78 28.36 -17.04
C ALA A 76 -8.44 28.52 -16.31
N SER A 77 -8.16 29.72 -15.80
CA SER A 77 -7.08 29.95 -14.83
C SER A 77 -7.66 30.24 -13.46
N HIS A 78 -7.40 29.35 -12.49
CA HIS A 78 -7.90 29.50 -11.11
C HIS A 78 -6.81 29.84 -10.09
N PHE A 79 -5.57 29.41 -10.32
CA PHE A 79 -4.49 29.47 -9.31
C PHE A 79 -3.49 30.60 -9.52
N SER A 80 -3.66 31.46 -10.55
CA SER A 80 -2.70 32.50 -10.95
C SER A 80 -1.31 31.89 -11.32
N HIS A 81 -0.26 32.69 -11.53
CA HIS A 81 1.13 32.22 -11.73
C HIS A 81 1.35 31.17 -12.85
N GLY A 82 0.67 31.30 -13.99
CA GLY A 82 0.89 30.39 -15.12
C GLY A 82 0.17 29.04 -15.01
N ILE A 83 -0.74 28.88 -14.04
CA ILE A 83 -1.51 27.65 -13.88
C ILE A 83 -2.80 27.68 -14.72
N VAL A 84 -2.96 26.64 -15.52
CA VAL A 84 -4.14 26.33 -16.31
C VAL A 84 -4.86 25.16 -15.67
N THR A 85 -6.18 25.26 -15.55
CA THR A 85 -7.03 24.31 -14.86
C THR A 85 -8.11 23.81 -15.82
N PHE A 86 -8.20 22.48 -15.95
CA PHE A 86 -9.22 21.79 -16.72
C PHE A 86 -10.16 21.03 -15.79
N PRO A 87 -11.38 21.52 -15.52
CA PRO A 87 -12.38 20.77 -14.78
C PRO A 87 -12.74 19.46 -15.48
N VAL A 88 -12.92 18.40 -14.69
CA VAL A 88 -13.35 17.10 -15.19
C VAL A 88 -14.84 16.92 -14.95
N ASP A 89 -15.57 16.44 -15.95
CA ASP A 89 -17.04 16.30 -15.92
C ASP A 89 -17.56 15.11 -15.08
N TYR A 90 -16.64 14.35 -14.45
CA TYR A 90 -16.93 13.10 -13.78
C TYR A 90 -16.64 13.18 -12.28
N ILE A 91 -17.55 12.64 -11.49
CA ILE A 91 -17.27 12.19 -10.12
C ILE A 91 -16.83 10.74 -10.24
N PHE A 92 -15.55 10.48 -10.01
CA PHE A 92 -15.01 9.12 -10.06
C PHE A 92 -15.21 8.42 -8.71
N ARG A 93 -15.64 7.16 -8.77
CA ARG A 93 -15.76 6.27 -7.62
C ARG A 93 -14.97 5.01 -7.88
N THR A 94 -14.04 4.70 -6.98
CA THR A 94 -13.28 3.45 -6.97
C THR A 94 -13.72 2.58 -5.79
N PRO A 95 -13.48 1.25 -5.83
CA PRO A 95 -13.68 0.41 -4.66
C PRO A 95 -12.83 0.88 -3.47
N PRO A 96 -13.23 0.60 -2.22
CA PRO A 96 -12.44 0.93 -1.03
C PRO A 96 -10.96 0.50 -1.16
N GLY A 97 -10.03 1.38 -0.78
CA GLY A 97 -8.59 1.10 -0.86
C GLY A 97 -7.97 1.28 -2.25
N TRP A 98 -8.68 1.95 -3.17
CA TRP A 98 -8.18 2.33 -4.49
C TRP A 98 -8.37 3.81 -4.73
N ASN A 99 -7.35 4.47 -5.28
CA ASN A 99 -7.35 5.87 -5.68
C ASN A 99 -7.07 5.99 -7.18
N LEU A 100 -7.22 7.20 -7.71
CA LEU A 100 -6.74 7.52 -9.06
C LEU A 100 -5.45 8.32 -8.98
N TRP A 101 -4.40 7.82 -9.64
CA TRP A 101 -3.29 8.65 -10.07
C TRP A 101 -3.73 9.40 -11.32
N VAL A 102 -3.76 10.72 -11.24
CA VAL A 102 -4.15 11.65 -12.29
C VAL A 102 -2.90 12.37 -12.78
N CYS A 103 -2.64 12.32 -14.08
CA CYS A 103 -1.48 12.94 -14.70
C CYS A 103 -1.76 13.41 -16.12
N GLY A 104 -0.78 14.08 -16.74
CA GLY A 104 -0.81 14.32 -18.17
C GLY A 104 -0.70 13.02 -18.98
N PRO A 105 -1.05 13.03 -20.28
CA PRO A 105 -0.96 11.83 -21.11
C PRO A 105 0.47 11.27 -21.15
N THR A 106 0.60 9.99 -20.82
CA THR A 106 1.91 9.31 -20.70
C THR A 106 2.71 9.39 -22.01
N ASN A 107 4.00 9.75 -21.95
CA ASN A 107 4.87 9.88 -23.12
C ASN A 107 4.29 10.79 -24.23
N PHE A 108 3.55 11.83 -23.84
CA PHE A 108 2.95 12.82 -24.74
C PHE A 108 3.49 14.21 -24.40
N PRO A 109 4.78 14.50 -24.72
CA PRO A 109 5.39 15.78 -24.39
C PRO A 109 4.67 16.91 -25.14
N ARG A 110 4.43 18.02 -24.44
CA ARG A 110 3.95 19.27 -25.03
C ARG A 110 4.92 20.37 -24.66
N ASP A 111 5.31 21.15 -25.66
CA ASP A 111 6.25 22.24 -25.47
C ASP A 111 5.55 23.45 -24.83
N GLY A 112 6.25 24.16 -23.94
CA GLY A 112 5.73 25.36 -23.26
C GLY A 112 4.75 25.12 -22.11
N ILE A 113 4.33 23.88 -21.84
CA ILE A 113 3.42 23.56 -20.72
C ILE A 113 3.74 22.19 -20.11
N PHE A 114 3.57 22.06 -18.80
CA PHE A 114 3.81 20.83 -18.06
C PHE A 114 2.55 20.39 -17.32
N ALA A 115 2.18 19.12 -17.46
CA ALA A 115 1.05 18.54 -16.75
C ALA A 115 1.43 18.26 -15.30
N LEU A 116 0.66 18.79 -14.34
CA LEU A 116 0.84 18.51 -12.93
C LEU A 116 0.13 17.20 -12.56
N ASN A 117 0.78 16.41 -11.71
CA ASN A 117 0.28 15.10 -11.33
C ASN A 117 -0.27 15.14 -9.90
N GLY A 118 -1.26 14.31 -9.62
CA GLY A 118 -1.84 14.17 -8.28
C GLY A 118 -2.45 12.79 -8.06
N VAL A 119 -2.63 12.42 -6.80
CA VAL A 119 -3.44 11.26 -6.40
C VAL A 119 -4.76 11.79 -5.85
N VAL A 120 -5.87 11.26 -6.34
CA VAL A 120 -7.23 11.64 -5.92
C VAL A 120 -7.86 10.46 -5.19
N GLU A 121 -8.32 10.70 -3.96
CA GLU A 121 -8.89 9.71 -3.05
C GLU A 121 -10.33 9.32 -3.43
N THR A 122 -10.49 8.73 -4.61
CA THR A 122 -11.80 8.44 -5.23
C THR A 122 -12.57 7.31 -4.56
N ASP A 123 -12.02 6.66 -3.54
CA ASP A 123 -12.75 5.68 -2.74
C ASP A 123 -13.73 6.35 -1.76
N TRP A 124 -13.43 7.56 -1.29
CA TRP A 124 -14.33 8.33 -0.41
C TRP A 124 -14.76 9.69 -0.98
N LEU A 125 -13.95 10.34 -1.82
CA LEU A 125 -14.20 11.71 -2.27
C LEU A 125 -15.55 11.83 -3.02
N PRO A 126 -16.43 12.78 -2.63
CA PRO A 126 -17.76 12.93 -3.24
C PRO A 126 -17.85 14.08 -4.27
N TYR A 127 -16.73 14.67 -4.67
CA TYR A 127 -16.67 15.83 -5.58
C TYR A 127 -15.81 15.53 -6.82
N THR A 128 -15.92 16.38 -7.84
CA THR A 128 -15.04 16.34 -9.01
C THR A 128 -13.63 16.85 -8.67
N PHE A 129 -12.68 16.66 -9.58
CA PHE A 129 -11.36 17.25 -9.51
C PHE A 129 -11.01 17.97 -10.81
N THR A 130 -9.89 18.68 -10.82
CA THR A 130 -9.37 19.38 -12.00
C THR A 130 -8.03 18.78 -12.41
N MET A 131 -7.81 18.62 -13.71
CA MET A 131 -6.46 18.41 -14.24
C MET A 131 -5.75 19.76 -14.36
N ASN A 132 -4.57 19.89 -13.78
CA ASN A 132 -3.84 21.16 -13.76
C ASN A 132 -2.56 21.09 -14.58
N TYR A 133 -2.23 22.20 -15.25
CA TYR A 133 -1.05 22.36 -16.06
C TYR A 133 -0.33 23.65 -15.66
N MET A 134 1.00 23.64 -15.73
CA MET A 134 1.85 24.80 -15.49
C MET A 134 2.50 25.22 -16.80
N LEU A 135 2.25 26.45 -17.24
CA LEU A 135 2.97 27.06 -18.33
C LEU A 135 4.42 27.31 -17.90
N THR A 136 5.37 26.83 -18.71
CA THR A 136 6.80 26.85 -18.33
C THR A 136 7.54 28.05 -18.89
N ARG A 137 6.94 28.76 -19.85
CA ARG A 137 7.43 30.02 -20.40
C ARG A 137 6.30 30.80 -21.08
N PRO A 138 6.42 32.13 -21.23
CA PRO A 138 5.48 32.92 -22.02
C PRO A 138 5.38 32.40 -23.46
N GLY A 139 4.20 32.52 -24.06
CA GLY A 139 3.95 32.09 -25.42
C GLY A 139 2.56 31.50 -25.63
N GLU A 140 2.43 30.75 -26.72
CA GLU A 140 1.18 30.09 -27.13
C GLU A 140 1.31 28.58 -26.99
N VAL A 141 0.27 27.95 -26.43
CA VAL A 141 0.14 26.50 -26.35
C VAL A 141 -1.23 26.10 -26.88
N ARG A 142 -1.26 25.21 -27.86
CA ARG A 142 -2.48 24.78 -28.54
C ARG A 142 -2.87 23.37 -28.13
N PHE A 143 -4.17 23.15 -27.97
CA PHE A 143 -4.77 21.84 -27.82
C PHE A 143 -5.75 21.54 -28.96
N ARG A 144 -5.79 20.28 -29.43
CA ARG A 144 -6.64 19.82 -30.53
C ARG A 144 -7.79 18.96 -30.00
N LYS A 145 -8.98 19.14 -30.59
CA LYS A 145 -10.12 18.26 -30.34
C LYS A 145 -9.75 16.78 -30.50
N GLY A 146 -10.16 15.96 -29.54
CA GLY A 146 -9.95 14.51 -29.53
C GLY A 146 -8.55 14.06 -29.10
N GLU A 147 -7.61 14.98 -28.85
CA GLU A 147 -6.33 14.65 -28.25
C GLU A 147 -6.46 14.51 -26.72
N PRO A 148 -5.65 13.67 -26.08
CA PRO A 148 -5.71 13.47 -24.64
C PRO A 148 -5.15 14.70 -23.89
N TYR A 149 -5.81 15.08 -22.79
CA TYR A 149 -5.31 16.12 -21.87
C TYR A 149 -5.19 15.63 -20.42
N CYS A 150 -5.75 14.48 -20.10
CA CYS A 150 -5.66 13.88 -18.77
C CYS A 150 -5.54 12.36 -18.92
N TYR A 151 -4.77 11.73 -18.03
CA TYR A 151 -4.58 10.30 -17.94
C TYR A 151 -4.85 9.86 -16.51
N ILE A 152 -5.65 8.80 -16.35
CA ILE A 152 -6.02 8.26 -15.05
C ILE A 152 -5.60 6.80 -14.93
N VAL A 153 -4.98 6.47 -13.80
CA VAL A 153 -4.51 5.13 -13.47
C VAL A 153 -5.01 4.75 -12.08
N PRO A 154 -5.79 3.67 -11.93
CA PRO A 154 -6.11 3.15 -10.61
C PRO A 154 -4.83 2.71 -9.90
N VAL A 155 -4.64 3.23 -8.69
CA VAL A 155 -3.53 2.88 -7.81
C VAL A 155 -4.09 2.43 -6.47
N ARG A 156 -3.38 1.53 -5.80
CA ARG A 156 -3.76 1.13 -4.45
C ARG A 156 -3.57 2.30 -3.48
N ALA A 157 -4.58 2.58 -2.69
CA ALA A 157 -4.51 3.61 -1.66
C ALA A 157 -3.52 3.17 -0.57
N HIS A 158 -2.64 4.08 -0.16
CA HIS A 158 -1.67 3.91 0.94
C HIS A 158 -0.62 2.78 0.79
N GLU A 159 -0.76 1.83 -0.13
CA GLU A 159 0.20 0.73 -0.32
C GLU A 159 1.62 1.23 -0.57
N ALA A 160 1.78 2.26 -1.41
CA ALA A 160 3.09 2.85 -1.66
C ALA A 160 3.77 3.37 -0.37
N ALA A 161 3.00 3.87 0.60
CA ALA A 161 3.52 4.33 1.88
C ALA A 161 3.84 3.19 2.85
N ARG A 162 3.38 1.97 2.57
CA ARG A 162 3.64 0.75 3.36
C ARG A 162 4.86 -0.03 2.86
N ILE A 163 5.31 0.24 1.64
CA ILE A 163 6.46 -0.43 1.04
C ILE A 163 7.74 0.20 1.60
N GLN A 164 8.56 -0.61 2.28
CA GLN A 164 9.93 -0.27 2.65
C GLN A 164 10.89 -0.88 1.62
N PRO A 165 11.55 -0.07 0.76
CA PRO A 165 12.59 -0.58 -0.12
C PRO A 165 13.81 -1.02 0.71
N GLU A 166 14.32 -2.22 0.44
CA GLU A 166 15.60 -2.70 0.94
C GLU A 166 16.68 -2.54 -0.13
N ILE A 167 17.88 -2.14 0.29
CA ILE A 167 19.05 -2.02 -0.58
C ILE A 167 20.04 -3.10 -0.15
N LEU A 168 20.27 -4.08 -1.04
CA LEU A 168 21.14 -5.23 -0.82
C LEU A 168 22.27 -5.24 -1.86
N ASP A 169 23.39 -5.92 -1.54
CA ASP A 169 24.42 -6.17 -2.54
C ASP A 169 23.92 -7.27 -3.50
N LEU A 170 24.22 -7.14 -4.80
CA LEU A 170 23.91 -8.18 -5.78
C LEU A 170 24.63 -9.49 -5.43
N ALA A 171 25.82 -9.41 -4.81
CA ALA A 171 26.60 -10.57 -4.38
C ALA A 171 25.88 -11.43 -3.33
N ASP A 172 24.95 -10.85 -2.55
CA ASP A 172 24.17 -11.57 -1.54
C ASP A 172 23.09 -12.46 -2.17
N ASN A 173 22.85 -12.34 -3.48
CA ASN A 173 21.94 -13.18 -4.26
C ASN A 173 22.69 -13.83 -5.45
N PRO A 174 23.39 -14.95 -5.22
CA PRO A 174 24.26 -15.56 -6.24
C PRO A 174 23.51 -15.97 -7.51
N ASP A 175 22.27 -16.46 -7.38
CA ASP A 175 21.43 -16.82 -8.53
C ASP A 175 21.11 -15.60 -9.41
N LEU A 176 20.78 -14.46 -8.79
CA LEU A 176 20.52 -13.22 -9.53
C LEU A 176 21.81 -12.67 -10.15
N ALA A 177 22.95 -12.76 -9.44
CA ALA A 177 24.25 -12.35 -9.94
C ALA A 177 24.66 -13.14 -11.18
N GLU A 178 24.57 -14.47 -11.15
CA GLU A 178 24.87 -15.35 -12.29
C GLU A 178 23.98 -15.02 -13.50
N ARG A 179 22.67 -14.87 -13.30
CA ARG A 179 21.73 -14.49 -14.37
C ARG A 179 22.06 -13.12 -14.95
N HIS A 180 22.46 -12.17 -14.10
CA HIS A 180 22.89 -10.83 -14.53
C HIS A 180 24.17 -10.91 -15.37
N GLU A 181 25.16 -11.71 -14.97
CA GLU A 181 26.40 -11.92 -15.71
C GLU A 181 26.15 -12.56 -17.08
N LEU A 182 25.30 -13.61 -17.15
CA LEU A 182 24.90 -14.23 -18.41
C LEU A 182 24.25 -13.21 -19.36
N TRP A 183 23.35 -12.38 -18.83
CA TRP A 183 22.72 -11.30 -19.60
C TRP A 183 23.73 -10.24 -20.06
N ALA A 184 24.63 -9.79 -19.18
CA ALA A 184 25.66 -8.80 -19.49
C ALA A 184 26.62 -9.32 -20.57
N GLY A 185 27.08 -10.56 -20.45
CA GLY A 185 27.96 -11.23 -21.42
C GLY A 185 27.27 -11.39 -22.78
N ALA A 186 26.03 -11.88 -22.81
CA ALA A 186 25.25 -12.00 -24.05
C ALA A 186 25.07 -10.63 -24.73
N ARG A 187 24.85 -9.56 -23.95
CA ARG A 187 24.69 -8.21 -24.48
C ARG A 187 25.99 -7.65 -25.04
N ALA A 188 27.11 -7.81 -24.34
CA ALA A 188 28.43 -7.40 -24.80
C ALA A 188 28.82 -8.10 -26.11
N ALA A 189 28.59 -9.42 -26.20
CA ALA A 189 28.85 -10.19 -27.41
C ALA A 189 28.00 -9.72 -28.60
N HIS A 190 26.72 -9.39 -28.37
CA HIS A 190 25.86 -8.86 -29.42
C HIS A 190 26.30 -7.47 -29.90
N GLN A 191 26.67 -6.57 -28.98
CA GLN A 191 27.19 -5.25 -29.33
C GLN A 191 28.50 -5.34 -30.12
N ALA A 192 29.41 -6.26 -29.76
CA ALA A 192 30.63 -6.52 -30.51
C ALA A 192 30.33 -6.99 -31.95
N ARG A 193 29.39 -7.93 -32.13
CA ARG A 193 28.97 -8.39 -33.46
C ARG A 193 28.35 -7.27 -34.31
N VAL A 194 27.52 -6.42 -33.70
CA VAL A 194 26.95 -5.24 -34.39
C VAL A 194 28.07 -4.29 -34.83
N ALA A 195 29.06 -4.02 -33.97
CA ALA A 195 30.20 -3.18 -34.31
C ALA A 195 31.08 -3.77 -35.43
N MET A 196 31.14 -5.10 -35.53
CA MET A 196 31.86 -5.82 -36.60
C MET A 196 31.09 -5.90 -37.92
N GLY A 197 29.90 -5.30 -38.03
CA GLY A 197 29.13 -5.29 -39.27
C GLY A 197 28.39 -6.61 -39.56
N ASP A 198 28.20 -7.47 -38.56
CA ASP A 198 27.50 -8.75 -38.73
C ASP A 198 26.03 -8.50 -39.11
N GLU A 199 25.66 -8.82 -40.35
CA GLU A 199 24.32 -8.60 -40.89
C GLU A 199 23.22 -9.28 -40.09
N GLU A 200 23.46 -10.46 -39.53
CA GLU A 200 22.49 -11.18 -38.72
C GLU A 200 22.31 -10.53 -37.35
N ALA A 201 23.38 -10.03 -36.75
CA ALA A 201 23.31 -9.25 -35.51
C ALA A 201 22.62 -7.89 -35.74
N ILE A 202 22.90 -7.23 -36.87
CA ILE A 202 22.27 -5.98 -37.28
C ILE A 202 20.78 -6.19 -37.58
N LYS A 203 20.39 -7.26 -38.29
CA LYS A 203 18.98 -7.64 -38.52
C LYS A 203 18.27 -7.95 -37.21
N LYS A 204 18.94 -8.65 -36.29
CA LYS A 204 18.47 -8.90 -34.92
C LYS A 204 18.77 -7.72 -33.99
N ALA A 205 18.71 -6.48 -34.51
CA ALA A 205 19.11 -5.17 -33.97
C ALA A 205 18.97 -4.91 -32.45
N TRP A 206 18.24 -5.75 -31.74
CA TRP A 206 18.03 -5.71 -30.31
C TRP A 206 17.71 -7.11 -29.76
N GLN A 207 18.28 -7.44 -28.61
CA GLN A 207 17.97 -8.66 -27.88
C GLN A 207 16.58 -8.57 -27.25
N ARG A 208 15.65 -9.43 -27.69
CA ARG A 208 14.22 -9.39 -27.35
C ARG A 208 13.86 -10.15 -26.07
N PHE A 209 14.83 -10.42 -25.21
CA PHE A 209 14.67 -11.21 -23.98
C PHE A 209 13.50 -10.72 -23.12
N TYR A 210 13.49 -9.43 -22.81
CA TYR A 210 12.39 -8.82 -22.04
C TYR A 210 11.03 -8.94 -22.74
N PHE A 211 10.95 -8.80 -24.08
CA PHE A 211 9.67 -8.91 -24.81
C PHE A 211 9.08 -10.32 -24.84
N HIS A 212 9.94 -11.33 -24.72
CA HIS A 212 9.53 -12.73 -24.70
C HIS A 212 9.41 -13.28 -23.27
N GLY A 213 9.70 -12.46 -22.25
CA GLY A 213 9.75 -12.89 -20.85
C GLY A 213 10.72 -14.06 -20.66
N LYS A 214 11.93 -13.98 -21.22
CA LYS A 214 12.94 -15.04 -21.11
C LYS A 214 14.36 -14.50 -20.92
N GLY A 215 15.22 -15.27 -20.26
CA GLY A 215 16.65 -15.03 -20.15
C GLY A 215 17.45 -15.47 -21.39
N PRO A 216 18.75 -15.14 -21.46
CA PRO A 216 19.66 -15.60 -22.52
C PRO A 216 19.82 -17.13 -22.57
N ASP A 217 19.73 -17.77 -21.41
CA ASP A 217 19.80 -19.20 -21.15
C ASP A 217 18.45 -19.93 -21.34
N GLY A 218 17.39 -19.20 -21.70
CA GLY A 218 16.04 -19.74 -21.83
C GLY A 218 15.24 -19.76 -20.52
N TRP A 219 15.81 -19.29 -19.40
CA TRP A 219 15.10 -19.12 -18.13
C TRP A 219 13.84 -18.28 -18.31
N ARG A 220 12.80 -18.56 -17.53
CA ARG A 220 11.54 -17.80 -17.52
C ARG A 220 11.13 -17.49 -16.08
N PRO A 221 10.49 -16.33 -15.84
CA PRO A 221 9.94 -16.04 -14.53
C PRO A 221 8.67 -16.88 -14.28
N ASP A 222 8.44 -17.25 -13.02
CA ASP A 222 7.23 -17.97 -12.58
C ASP A 222 5.98 -17.08 -12.50
N VAL A 223 6.03 -15.90 -13.14
CA VAL A 223 4.93 -14.94 -13.20
C VAL A 223 4.55 -14.63 -14.66
N PRO A 224 3.26 -14.35 -14.93
CA PRO A 224 2.82 -13.99 -16.26
C PRO A 224 3.53 -12.72 -16.79
N HIS A 225 4.14 -12.81 -17.97
CA HIS A 225 4.73 -11.66 -18.66
C HIS A 225 3.75 -11.07 -19.69
N ALA A 226 3.20 -9.88 -19.39
CA ALA A 226 2.29 -9.18 -20.28
C ALA A 226 3.03 -8.10 -21.11
N HIS A 227 3.25 -8.37 -22.39
CA HIS A 227 3.87 -7.42 -23.33
C HIS A 227 2.84 -6.49 -24.03
N LYS A 228 1.53 -6.74 -23.84
CA LYS A 228 0.42 -5.88 -24.31
C LYS A 228 -0.67 -5.84 -23.24
N ARG A 229 -1.14 -4.64 -22.90
CA ARG A 229 -2.30 -4.42 -22.03
C ARG A 229 -3.47 -3.90 -22.88
N ARG A 230 -4.67 -4.41 -22.62
CA ARG A 230 -5.92 -3.98 -23.28
C ARG A 230 -6.90 -3.53 -22.21
N MET A 231 -6.90 -2.24 -21.90
CA MET A 231 -7.85 -1.69 -20.93
C MET A 231 -9.27 -1.76 -21.49
N LYS A 232 -10.24 -2.07 -20.62
CA LYS A 232 -11.65 -2.12 -21.00
C LYS A 232 -12.15 -0.72 -21.37
N LYS A 233 -12.98 -0.60 -22.41
CA LYS A 233 -13.67 0.66 -22.68
C LYS A 233 -14.65 0.96 -21.54
N PRO A 234 -14.76 2.23 -21.08
CA PRO A 234 -15.81 2.62 -20.15
C PRO A 234 -17.20 2.27 -20.72
N VAL A 235 -18.09 1.80 -19.84
CA VAL A 235 -19.46 1.43 -20.19
C VAL A 235 -20.44 2.34 -19.45
N PHE A 236 -21.45 2.82 -20.15
CA PHE A 236 -22.54 3.57 -19.52
C PHE A 236 -23.48 2.58 -18.81
N ALA A 237 -23.30 2.40 -17.50
CA ALA A 237 -24.21 1.60 -16.70
C ALA A 237 -25.50 2.39 -16.41
N ARG A 238 -26.66 1.87 -16.80
CA ARG A 238 -27.96 2.39 -16.33
C ARG A 238 -28.28 1.74 -14.98
N PRO A 239 -28.84 2.49 -14.01
CA PRO A 239 -29.32 1.88 -12.76
C PRO A 239 -30.31 0.76 -13.06
N GLY A 240 -30.04 -0.46 -12.58
CA GLY A 240 -30.93 -1.62 -12.74
C GLY A 240 -30.57 -2.62 -13.86
N MET A 241 -29.54 -2.40 -14.66
CA MET A 241 -28.97 -3.44 -15.52
C MET A 241 -27.82 -4.16 -14.80
N GLN A 242 -27.98 -5.46 -14.55
CA GLN A 242 -26.89 -6.31 -14.06
C GLN A 242 -25.68 -6.15 -15.00
N THR A 243 -24.56 -5.69 -14.44
CA THR A 243 -23.29 -5.71 -15.16
C THR A 243 -22.95 -7.19 -15.41
N PRO A 244 -22.61 -7.61 -16.63
CA PRO A 244 -22.24 -8.99 -16.89
C PRO A 244 -21.13 -9.40 -15.93
N GLN A 245 -21.29 -10.55 -15.26
CA GLN A 245 -20.27 -11.14 -14.41
C GLN A 245 -18.93 -11.14 -15.16
N ASN A 246 -17.90 -10.65 -14.47
CA ASN A 246 -16.52 -10.61 -14.94
C ASN A 246 -16.12 -12.00 -15.43
N THR A 247 -16.12 -12.23 -16.75
CA THR A 247 -15.35 -13.33 -17.31
C THR A 247 -13.88 -12.92 -17.17
N GLU A 248 -13.13 -13.75 -16.47
CA GLU A 248 -11.69 -13.61 -16.33
C GLU A 248 -11.06 -13.26 -17.68
N THR A 249 -10.36 -12.13 -17.71
CA THR A 249 -9.58 -11.78 -18.89
C THR A 249 -8.44 -12.77 -18.96
N LYS A 250 -8.56 -13.78 -19.83
CA LYS A 250 -7.46 -14.72 -20.13
C LYS A 250 -6.25 -13.90 -20.56
N ILE A 251 -5.24 -13.84 -19.70
CA ILE A 251 -3.89 -13.47 -20.09
C ILE A 251 -3.42 -14.63 -20.99
N HIS A 252 -3.24 -14.38 -22.28
CA HIS A 252 -2.66 -15.38 -23.18
C HIS A 252 -1.19 -15.59 -22.80
N ALA A 253 -0.93 -16.54 -21.90
CA ALA A 253 0.39 -17.10 -21.64
C ALA A 253 0.62 -18.25 -22.64
N GLU A 254 1.61 -18.12 -23.52
CA GLU A 254 2.09 -19.22 -24.35
C GLU A 254 3.02 -20.09 -23.50
N THR A 255 2.55 -21.26 -23.07
CA THR A 255 3.37 -22.31 -22.47
C THR A 255 4.02 -23.12 -23.59
N GLY A 256 5.31 -22.89 -23.86
CA GLY A 256 6.09 -23.72 -24.78
C GLY A 256 6.77 -24.85 -24.03
N GLU A 257 6.51 -26.10 -24.43
CA GLU A 257 7.21 -27.31 -23.98
C GLU A 257 8.71 -27.27 -24.29
N ALA A 258 9.52 -27.81 -23.39
CA ALA A 258 10.98 -27.87 -23.50
C ALA A 258 11.44 -29.02 -24.43
N PRO A 259 12.44 -28.84 -25.32
CA PRO A 259 13.05 -29.95 -26.03
C PRO A 259 14.20 -30.59 -25.25
N ASP A 260 14.26 -31.93 -25.33
CA ASP A 260 15.32 -32.81 -24.84
C ASP A 260 16.71 -32.51 -25.43
N HIS A 261 17.71 -32.51 -24.54
CA HIS A 261 19.16 -32.82 -24.67
C HIS A 261 20.15 -31.72 -24.22
N PRO A 262 20.88 -31.91 -23.10
CA PRO A 262 21.80 -30.91 -22.54
C PRO A 262 23.23 -30.91 -23.12
N ASP A 263 23.61 -31.84 -24.02
CA ASP A 263 25.04 -32.11 -24.27
C ASP A 263 25.76 -31.17 -25.27
N LYS A 264 25.05 -30.35 -26.06
CA LYS A 264 25.69 -29.42 -27.03
C LYS A 264 26.04 -28.05 -26.47
N ALA A 265 25.38 -27.60 -25.41
CA ALA A 265 25.63 -26.29 -24.80
C ALA A 265 26.95 -26.26 -24.01
N VAL A 266 27.27 -27.36 -23.31
CA VAL A 266 28.45 -27.47 -22.45
C VAL A 266 29.76 -27.50 -23.24
N GLN A 267 29.78 -28.15 -24.41
CA GLN A 267 30.98 -28.20 -25.27
C GLN A 267 31.31 -26.85 -25.92
N THR A 268 30.30 -26.00 -26.13
CA THR A 268 30.49 -24.69 -26.79
C THR A 268 31.04 -23.63 -25.83
N LEU A 269 30.72 -23.73 -24.53
CA LEU A 269 31.23 -22.83 -23.48
C LEU A 269 32.72 -23.07 -23.19
N ALA A 270 33.16 -24.32 -23.14
CA ALA A 270 34.55 -24.68 -22.83
C ALA A 270 35.54 -24.13 -23.90
N SER A 271 35.16 -24.17 -25.18
CA SER A 271 35.99 -23.62 -26.28
C SER A 271 36.02 -22.09 -26.31
N ALA A 272 35.02 -21.41 -25.73
CA ALA A 272 34.99 -19.95 -25.64
C ALA A 272 35.84 -19.43 -24.48
N MET A 273 35.86 -20.14 -23.35
CA MET A 273 36.69 -19.80 -22.19
C MET A 273 38.19 -19.96 -22.49
N GLN A 274 38.57 -20.96 -23.29
CA GLN A 274 39.96 -21.20 -23.68
C GLN A 274 40.56 -20.07 -24.55
N LYS A 275 39.74 -19.41 -25.39
CA LYS A 275 40.17 -18.26 -26.21
C LYS A 275 40.27 -16.95 -25.43
N MET A 276 39.59 -16.84 -24.29
CA MET A 276 39.63 -15.65 -23.44
C MET A 276 40.90 -15.56 -22.60
N ASP A 277 41.49 -16.70 -22.20
CA ASP A 277 42.74 -16.72 -21.46
C ASP A 277 43.96 -16.42 -22.35
N GLU A 278 43.89 -16.75 -23.64
CA GLU A 278 44.92 -16.37 -24.63
C GLU A 278 44.95 -14.85 -24.90
N MET A 279 43.81 -14.15 -24.80
CA MET A 279 43.72 -12.69 -25.02
C MET A 279 44.15 -11.82 -23.82
N LYS A 280 44.31 -12.41 -22.62
CA LYS A 280 44.67 -11.65 -21.40
C LYS A 280 46.18 -11.42 -21.21
N GLN A 281 47.04 -12.00 -22.05
CA GLN A 281 48.50 -11.85 -21.93
C GLN A 281 49.07 -10.61 -22.66
N GLU A 282 48.26 -9.88 -23.44
CA GLU A 282 48.72 -8.71 -24.20
C GLU A 282 47.86 -7.47 -23.92
N THR A 283 47.95 -6.88 -22.72
CA THR A 283 47.74 -5.43 -22.58
C THR A 283 48.23 -4.91 -21.24
N GLN A 284 49.32 -4.14 -21.29
CA GLN A 284 49.94 -3.45 -20.16
C GLN A 284 49.64 -1.95 -20.30
N ILE A 285 48.77 -1.37 -19.47
CA ILE A 285 48.70 0.10 -19.28
C ILE A 285 48.46 0.45 -17.81
N CYS A 286 49.23 1.45 -17.35
CA CYS A 286 49.48 1.91 -15.99
C CYS A 286 48.41 2.83 -15.36
N PRO A 287 48.47 3.08 -14.03
CA PRO A 287 47.42 3.70 -13.22
C PRO A 287 47.66 5.20 -12.90
N VAL A 288 46.62 5.93 -12.48
CA VAL A 288 46.73 7.27 -11.88
C VAL A 288 45.94 7.35 -10.57
N HIS A 289 46.66 7.66 -9.49
CA HIS A 289 46.18 8.02 -8.13
C HIS A 289 45.53 9.42 -8.18
N GLY A 290 44.55 9.87 -7.38
CA GLY A 290 44.10 9.54 -6.02
C GLY A 290 44.05 10.86 -5.22
N LYS A 291 42.97 11.11 -4.44
CA LYS A 291 42.94 11.73 -3.08
C LYS A 291 41.61 12.44 -2.77
N GLY A 292 41.09 12.20 -1.56
CA GLY A 292 40.32 13.18 -0.79
C GLY A 292 39.08 12.65 -0.04
N ALA A 293 39.28 11.93 1.06
CA ALA A 293 38.25 11.73 2.08
C ALA A 293 38.27 12.88 3.10
N LYS A 294 37.09 13.29 3.61
CA LYS A 294 36.86 13.79 4.98
C LYS A 294 35.36 14.02 5.29
N ASP A 295 34.83 13.13 6.12
CA ASP A 295 34.05 13.34 7.36
C ASP A 295 32.74 14.17 7.44
N THR A 296 31.71 13.45 7.93
CA THR A 296 30.77 13.78 9.04
C THR A 296 29.48 14.57 8.77
N LYS A 297 28.33 13.87 8.74
CA LYS A 297 27.33 13.75 9.84
C LYS A 297 25.98 13.25 9.27
N THR A 298 25.62 12.01 9.63
CA THR A 298 24.31 11.40 9.36
C THR A 298 23.29 11.91 10.39
N GLN A 299 22.19 12.49 9.90
CA GLN A 299 21.01 12.81 10.70
C GLN A 299 19.93 11.77 10.36
N LYS A 300 19.53 10.97 11.38
CA LYS A 300 18.54 9.89 11.30
C LYS A 300 17.10 10.41 11.53
N SER A 301 16.12 9.86 10.82
CA SER A 301 14.69 9.78 11.19
C SER A 301 14.09 8.51 10.55
N LYS A 302 13.98 7.35 11.22
CA LYS A 302 12.93 6.83 12.15
C LYS A 302 11.55 6.57 11.52
N GLY A 303 11.11 5.30 11.51
CA GLY A 303 9.67 4.96 11.61
C GLY A 303 9.17 3.58 11.10
N ALA A 304 9.58 2.45 11.69
CA ALA A 304 8.75 1.24 11.86
C ALA A 304 9.44 0.30 12.87
N VAL A 305 8.69 -0.24 13.84
CA VAL A 305 9.23 -0.81 15.09
C VAL A 305 8.87 -2.30 15.24
N LYS A 306 9.84 -3.15 15.60
CA LYS A 306 9.75 -4.63 15.77
C LYS A 306 9.91 -5.02 17.26
N LEU A 307 9.81 -6.27 17.72
CA LEU A 307 9.79 -6.65 19.15
C LEU A 307 11.03 -7.48 19.61
N GLU A 308 11.48 -7.34 20.85
CA GLU A 308 12.63 -8.04 21.47
C GLU A 308 12.22 -8.86 22.70
N ILE A 309 12.73 -10.09 22.83
CA ILE A 309 12.53 -11.02 23.97
C ILE A 309 13.58 -10.75 25.06
N LEU A 310 13.17 -10.39 26.28
CA LEU A 310 14.11 -10.37 27.41
C LEU A 310 14.35 -11.79 27.95
N GLY A 311 15.62 -12.18 28.03
CA GLY A 311 16.06 -13.38 28.73
C GLY A 311 15.88 -13.23 30.25
N ALA A 312 15.67 -14.37 30.92
CA ALA A 312 15.53 -14.41 32.37
C ALA A 312 16.76 -13.79 33.07
N ASN A 313 16.48 -12.98 34.09
CA ASN A 313 17.36 -12.43 35.13
C ASN A 313 18.00 -11.05 34.88
N ALA A 314 17.40 -10.03 35.50
CA ALA A 314 18.05 -9.32 36.60
C ALA A 314 16.96 -8.88 37.59
N ALA A 315 16.76 -9.69 38.62
CA ALA A 315 16.11 -9.23 39.84
C ALA A 315 17.09 -8.28 40.53
N ASP A 316 16.69 -7.03 40.73
CA ASP A 316 17.13 -6.31 41.92
C ASP A 316 16.27 -6.85 43.06
N ASP A 317 16.94 -7.49 44.01
CA ASP A 317 16.36 -7.98 45.25
C ASP A 317 15.89 -6.78 46.09
N ASP A 318 14.58 -6.51 46.08
CA ASP A 318 13.79 -6.25 47.28
C ASP A 318 12.30 -6.07 46.90
N GLU A 319 11.42 -6.57 47.77
CA GLU A 319 9.94 -6.60 47.67
C GLU A 319 9.31 -7.71 46.81
N ALA A 320 9.52 -8.95 47.27
CA ALA A 320 8.68 -10.08 46.94
C ALA A 320 7.40 -10.10 47.79
N GLU A 321 6.30 -9.55 47.27
CA GLU A 321 4.95 -10.06 47.55
C GLU A 321 3.94 -9.53 46.51
N GLN A 322 3.10 -10.43 45.98
CA GLN A 322 2.02 -10.21 45.01
C GLN A 322 2.41 -10.23 43.50
N ARG A 323 2.79 -11.41 43.00
CA ARG A 323 2.67 -11.73 41.55
C ARG A 323 1.69 -12.88 41.36
N SER A 324 0.62 -12.63 40.60
CA SER A 324 -0.40 -13.60 40.16
C SER A 324 0.01 -14.41 38.92
N ILE A 325 1.27 -14.29 38.50
CA ILE A 325 1.86 -15.08 37.42
C ILE A 325 2.56 -16.28 38.06
N PRO A 326 2.28 -17.53 37.63
CA PRO A 326 2.91 -18.71 38.20
C PRO A 326 4.44 -18.56 38.20
N PRO A 327 5.13 -18.83 39.34
CA PRO A 327 6.56 -18.54 39.50
C PRO A 327 7.47 -19.30 38.53
N ASP A 328 6.95 -20.34 37.87
CA ASP A 328 7.71 -21.23 36.98
C ASP A 328 7.49 -20.92 35.48
N ALA A 329 6.71 -19.89 35.15
CA ALA A 329 6.41 -19.55 33.76
C ALA A 329 7.45 -18.56 33.20
N HIS A 330 8.36 -19.06 32.36
CA HIS A 330 9.27 -18.22 31.59
C HIS A 330 8.53 -17.49 30.47
N PHE A 331 8.01 -16.29 30.76
CA PHE A 331 7.48 -15.38 29.76
C PHE A 331 8.61 -14.63 29.06
N LYS A 332 8.51 -14.55 27.73
CA LYS A 332 9.29 -13.64 26.91
C LYS A 332 8.57 -12.29 26.95
N SER A 333 9.16 -11.29 27.60
CA SER A 333 8.62 -9.93 27.55
C SER A 333 9.04 -9.29 26.22
N TYR A 334 8.09 -8.78 25.46
CA TYR A 334 8.33 -8.17 24.16
C TYR A 334 8.35 -6.64 24.25
N ARG A 335 9.48 -6.02 23.90
CA ARG A 335 9.62 -4.56 23.73
C ARG A 335 9.81 -4.20 22.27
N LEU A 336 9.12 -3.15 21.81
CA LEU A 336 9.25 -2.59 20.46
C LEU A 336 10.69 -2.00 20.20
N VAL A 337 11.60 -2.72 19.53
CA VAL A 337 12.90 -2.31 18.91
C VAL A 337 13.04 -2.86 17.46
N SER A 338 13.49 -2.04 16.51
CA SER A 338 13.55 -2.32 15.06
C SER A 338 14.49 -3.47 14.62
N GLU A 339 14.02 -4.25 13.64
CA GLU A 339 14.68 -5.26 12.76
C GLU A 339 14.80 -6.75 13.18
N GLN A 340 14.39 -7.61 12.23
CA GLN A 340 14.46 -9.08 12.06
C GLN A 340 13.18 -9.95 12.15
N GLU A 341 13.05 -10.87 11.21
CA GLU A 341 11.95 -11.82 10.98
C GLU A 341 11.71 -12.87 12.08
N GLU A 342 10.88 -12.68 13.11
CA GLU A 342 10.21 -13.81 13.79
C GLU A 342 8.70 -13.56 13.73
N ALA A 343 8.02 -14.35 12.91
CA ALA A 343 6.60 -14.23 12.62
C ALA A 343 5.76 -14.51 13.87
N ALA A 344 5.47 -13.47 14.66
CA ALA A 344 4.38 -13.52 15.64
C ALA A 344 3.09 -13.92 14.91
N ASP A 345 2.28 -14.80 15.50
CA ASP A 345 1.01 -15.29 14.93
C ASP A 345 -0.19 -14.36 15.21
N PHE A 346 0.12 -13.16 15.72
CA PHE A 346 -0.75 -12.03 15.99
C PHE A 346 -0.13 -10.74 15.42
N TYR A 347 -0.96 -9.73 15.18
CA TYR A 347 -0.57 -8.48 14.55
C TYR A 347 -0.46 -7.34 15.55
N LEU A 348 0.58 -6.51 15.43
CA LEU A 348 0.77 -5.29 16.20
C LEU A 348 0.96 -4.08 15.28
N GLU A 349 0.34 -2.94 15.61
CA GLU A 349 0.54 -1.67 14.91
C GLU A 349 0.75 -0.56 15.96
N PRO A 350 2.00 -0.09 16.17
CA PRO A 350 2.24 1.06 17.03
C PRO A 350 1.64 2.32 16.41
N ASP A 351 1.27 3.27 17.26
CA ASP A 351 0.78 4.59 16.83
C ASP A 351 -0.45 4.50 15.90
N PHE A 352 -1.27 3.45 16.04
CA PHE A 352 -2.51 3.21 15.29
C PHE A 352 -3.60 4.26 15.60
N LEU A 353 -3.61 4.74 16.84
CA LEU A 353 -4.28 5.98 17.24
C LEU A 353 -3.24 6.99 17.69
N SER A 354 -3.45 8.25 17.31
CA SER A 354 -2.67 9.35 17.85
C SER A 354 -2.89 9.51 19.36
N PRO A 355 -1.91 10.03 20.11
CA PRO A 355 -2.08 10.32 21.53
C PRO A 355 -3.33 11.17 21.82
N GLU A 356 -3.64 12.14 20.97
CA GLU A 356 -4.79 13.03 21.11
C GLU A 356 -6.13 12.30 20.92
N GLN A 357 -6.18 11.35 19.98
CA GLN A 357 -7.35 10.49 19.79
C GLN A 357 -7.56 9.57 20.99
N CYS A 358 -6.48 8.99 21.52
CA CYS A 358 -6.52 8.18 22.73
C CYS A 358 -7.04 8.99 23.93
N ASP A 359 -6.52 10.20 24.13
CA ASP A 359 -6.97 11.10 25.20
C ASP A 359 -8.45 11.48 25.04
N ALA A 360 -8.90 11.76 23.82
CA ALA A 360 -10.31 12.07 23.56
C ALA A 360 -11.24 10.92 23.96
N VAL A 361 -10.85 9.67 23.69
CA VAL A 361 -11.62 8.47 24.07
C VAL A 361 -11.63 8.27 25.59
N VAL A 362 -10.49 8.41 26.25
CA VAL A 362 -10.40 8.30 27.73
C VAL A 362 -11.22 9.40 28.40
N GLU A 363 -11.15 10.62 27.90
CA GLU A 363 -11.92 11.73 28.44
C GLU A 363 -13.43 11.54 28.22
N ALA A 364 -13.85 10.97 27.09
CA ALA A 364 -15.24 10.60 26.88
C ALA A 364 -15.70 9.52 27.87
N TYR A 365 -14.84 8.54 28.20
CA TYR A 365 -15.15 7.60 29.27
C TYR A 365 -15.34 8.33 30.61
N ARG A 366 -14.41 9.21 31.00
CA ARG A 366 -14.49 9.94 32.28
C ARG A 366 -15.75 10.81 32.39
N ARG A 367 -16.18 11.43 31.28
CA ARG A 367 -17.42 12.23 31.24
C ARG A 367 -18.68 11.40 31.46
N HIS A 368 -18.67 10.11 31.10
CA HIS A 368 -19.83 9.21 31.12
C HIS A 368 -19.55 7.96 31.98
N GLU A 369 -18.69 8.10 32.98
CA GLU A 369 -18.26 7.01 33.85
C GLU A 369 -19.41 6.44 34.69
N ASP A 370 -20.38 7.29 35.05
CA ASP A 370 -21.64 6.91 35.70
C ASP A 370 -22.44 5.88 34.88
N GLN A 371 -22.39 5.98 33.55
CA GLN A 371 -23.04 5.01 32.66
C GLN A 371 -22.30 3.68 32.63
N ALA A 372 -20.97 3.70 32.78
CA ALA A 372 -20.19 2.49 32.94
C ALA A 372 -20.52 1.81 34.27
N GLU A 373 -20.61 2.56 35.37
CA GLU A 373 -21.03 2.08 36.71
C GLU A 373 -22.43 1.44 36.71
N ALA A 374 -23.36 2.00 35.94
CA ALA A 374 -24.72 1.47 35.80
C ALA A 374 -24.80 0.18 34.95
N SER A 375 -23.76 -0.16 34.20
CA SER A 375 -23.74 -1.37 33.39
C SER A 375 -23.47 -2.60 34.26
N ILE A 376 -24.54 -3.15 34.83
CA ILE A 376 -24.51 -4.41 35.58
C ILE A 376 -24.47 -5.55 34.56
N THR A 377 -23.33 -6.24 34.49
CA THR A 377 -23.19 -7.51 33.75
C THR A 377 -23.59 -8.68 34.66
N GLU A 378 -24.05 -9.80 34.09
CA GLU A 378 -24.35 -11.03 34.88
C GLU A 378 -23.13 -11.51 35.68
N ASP A 379 -21.93 -11.14 35.23
CA ASP A 379 -20.68 -11.30 35.96
C ASP A 379 -20.34 -10.02 36.76
N ASN A 380 -20.36 -10.11 38.09
CA ASN A 380 -20.01 -9.01 38.99
C ASN A 380 -18.60 -8.46 38.76
N PHE A 381 -17.69 -9.24 38.15
CA PHE A 381 -16.30 -8.84 37.90
C PHE A 381 -16.17 -7.65 36.92
N PHE A 382 -17.12 -7.53 36.00
CA PHE A 382 -17.09 -6.57 34.90
C PHE A 382 -17.96 -5.33 35.12
N SER A 383 -18.78 -5.33 36.16
CA SER A 383 -19.67 -4.22 36.49
C SER A 383 -18.88 -2.94 36.73
N GLY A 384 -19.28 -1.84 36.10
CA GLY A 384 -18.61 -0.55 36.29
C GLY A 384 -17.35 -0.30 35.48
N ARG A 385 -17.03 -1.16 34.51
CA ARG A 385 -15.74 -1.13 33.82
C ARG A 385 -15.81 -0.89 32.33
N PHE A 386 -17.01 -0.99 31.73
CA PHE A 386 -17.20 -0.89 30.29
C PHE A 386 -18.10 0.27 29.92
N LEU A 387 -17.74 0.99 28.86
CA LEU A 387 -18.62 1.93 28.18
C LEU A 387 -18.83 1.46 26.74
N TRP A 388 -20.07 1.04 26.44
CA TRP A 388 -20.45 0.58 25.10
C TRP A 388 -20.60 1.77 24.15
N ILE A 389 -20.30 1.57 22.87
CA ILE A 389 -20.54 2.59 21.83
C ILE A 389 -22.01 3.01 21.76
N SER A 390 -22.94 2.08 22.05
CA SER A 390 -24.38 2.34 22.07
C SER A 390 -24.84 3.16 23.29
N SER A 391 -24.08 3.12 24.39
CA SER A 391 -24.33 3.93 25.58
C SER A 391 -23.90 5.38 25.39
N LEU A 392 -22.89 5.65 24.55
CA LEU A 392 -22.42 7.01 24.31
C LEU A 392 -23.53 7.91 23.72
N PRO A 393 -23.79 9.08 24.34
CA PRO A 393 -24.81 10.00 23.86
C PRO A 393 -24.43 10.62 22.52
N GLU A 394 -25.42 11.17 21.81
CA GLU A 394 -25.23 11.74 20.46
C GLU A 394 -24.28 12.94 20.40
N GLU A 395 -24.04 13.60 21.54
CA GLU A 395 -23.02 14.65 21.67
C GLU A 395 -21.59 14.11 21.51
N GLU A 396 -21.35 12.85 21.86
CA GLU A 396 -20.06 12.15 21.66
C GLU A 396 -19.94 11.57 20.23
N ARG A 397 -20.57 12.23 19.24
CA ARG A 397 -20.57 11.79 17.83
C ARG A 397 -19.17 11.57 17.27
N TYR A 398 -18.22 12.41 17.64
CA TYR A 398 -16.82 12.25 17.22
C TYR A 398 -16.24 10.93 17.74
N ILE A 399 -16.46 10.62 19.01
CA ILE A 399 -15.98 9.39 19.64
C ILE A 399 -16.66 8.17 19.03
N LYS A 400 -17.98 8.20 18.82
CA LYS A 400 -18.72 7.11 18.14
C LYS A 400 -18.15 6.86 16.74
N ARG A 401 -17.87 7.91 15.97
CA ARG A 401 -17.22 7.79 14.65
C ARG A 401 -15.81 7.23 14.73
N LEU A 402 -15.02 7.66 15.71
CA LEU A 402 -13.67 7.18 15.92
C LEU A 402 -13.65 5.70 16.31
N MET A 403 -14.54 5.27 17.21
CA MET A 403 -14.72 3.87 17.57
C MET A 403 -15.10 3.04 16.34
N ASN A 404 -16.04 3.51 15.52
CA ASN A 404 -16.42 2.88 14.26
C ASN A 404 -15.25 2.74 13.27
N ASP A 405 -14.49 3.81 13.07
CA ASP A 405 -13.30 3.80 12.24
C ASP A 405 -12.25 2.82 12.76
N VAL A 406 -12.03 2.77 14.08
CA VAL A 406 -11.09 1.83 14.71
C VAL A 406 -11.49 0.39 14.41
N ARG A 407 -12.73 -0.01 14.67
CA ARG A 407 -13.14 -1.39 14.43
C ARG A 407 -13.10 -1.77 12.95
N ALA A 408 -13.40 -0.84 12.04
CA ALA A 408 -13.30 -1.06 10.60
C ALA A 408 -11.84 -1.19 10.12
N ARG A 409 -10.96 -0.29 10.57
CA ARG A 409 -9.53 -0.38 10.25
C ARG A 409 -8.92 -1.66 10.82
N ALA A 410 -9.22 -2.03 12.05
CA ALA A 410 -8.73 -3.26 12.67
C ALA A 410 -9.27 -4.53 11.98
N ALA A 411 -10.52 -4.55 11.51
CA ALA A 411 -11.03 -5.62 10.65
C ALA A 411 -10.19 -5.77 9.38
N GLN A 412 -9.80 -4.67 8.72
CA GLN A 412 -8.91 -4.73 7.56
C GLN A 412 -7.53 -5.31 7.91
N ARG A 413 -6.98 -5.01 9.09
CA ARG A 413 -5.69 -5.58 9.55
C ARG A 413 -5.82 -7.07 9.78
N LEU A 414 -6.89 -7.52 10.43
CA LEU A 414 -7.18 -8.93 10.64
C LEU A 414 -7.31 -9.68 9.31
N MET A 415 -8.09 -9.15 8.38
CA MET A 415 -8.27 -9.73 7.05
C MET A 415 -6.96 -9.82 6.27
N ALA A 416 -6.16 -8.76 6.27
CA ALA A 416 -4.87 -8.74 5.58
C ALA A 416 -3.85 -9.70 6.21
N PHE A 417 -3.71 -9.66 7.53
CA PHE A 417 -2.72 -10.44 8.27
C PHE A 417 -3.01 -11.95 8.21
N TYR A 418 -4.27 -12.34 8.44
CA TYR A 418 -4.69 -13.74 8.39
C TYR A 418 -5.09 -14.22 6.99
N LYS A 419 -4.98 -13.36 5.97
CA LYS A 419 -5.34 -13.65 4.56
C LYS A 419 -6.76 -14.21 4.43
N LEU A 420 -7.71 -13.57 5.11
CA LEU A 420 -9.10 -14.02 5.16
C LEU A 420 -9.78 -13.81 3.80
N GLU A 421 -10.40 -14.86 3.29
CA GLU A 421 -11.17 -14.80 2.04
C GLU A 421 -12.57 -14.19 2.27
N LYS A 422 -13.07 -14.29 3.50
CA LYS A 422 -14.36 -13.74 3.92
C LYS A 422 -14.15 -12.44 4.72
N PRO A 423 -15.07 -11.47 4.59
CA PRO A 423 -15.09 -10.32 5.49
C PRO A 423 -15.37 -10.76 6.92
N VAL A 424 -14.84 -9.97 7.87
CA VAL A 424 -15.19 -10.11 9.29
C VAL A 424 -15.96 -8.87 9.74
N PHE A 425 -16.95 -9.10 10.58
CA PHE A 425 -17.90 -8.10 11.03
C PHE A 425 -17.74 -7.88 12.52
N ALA A 426 -17.66 -6.62 12.95
CA ALA A 426 -17.51 -6.32 14.36
C ALA A 426 -18.82 -6.65 15.10
N ASP A 427 -18.73 -7.56 16.07
CA ASP A 427 -19.81 -7.89 17.00
C ASP A 427 -20.00 -6.79 18.04
N THR A 428 -18.91 -6.14 18.45
CA THR A 428 -18.98 -5.02 19.39
C THR A 428 -17.66 -4.24 19.42
N ILE A 429 -17.70 -3.07 20.06
CA ILE A 429 -16.54 -2.28 20.50
C ILE A 429 -16.90 -1.53 21.78
N GLN A 430 -15.97 -1.50 22.74
CA GLN A 430 -16.19 -0.87 24.04
C GLN A 430 -14.92 -0.22 24.58
N ILE A 431 -15.08 0.78 25.45
CA ILE A 431 -13.98 1.36 26.23
C ILE A 431 -13.93 0.66 27.59
N VAL A 432 -12.76 0.19 28.01
CA VAL A 432 -12.58 -0.59 29.25
C VAL A 432 -11.61 0.10 30.19
N LYS A 433 -12.03 0.30 31.44
CA LYS A 433 -11.19 0.74 32.56
C LYS A 433 -10.72 -0.46 33.40
N TRP A 434 -9.44 -0.45 33.75
CA TRP A 434 -8.79 -1.39 34.66
C TRP A 434 -8.21 -0.62 35.85
N PRO A 435 -8.93 -0.54 36.98
CA PRO A 435 -8.41 0.07 38.20
C PRO A 435 -7.25 -0.74 38.79
N ALA A 436 -6.44 -0.10 39.64
CA ALA A 436 -5.44 -0.80 40.44
C ALA A 436 -6.07 -1.97 41.23
N GLY A 437 -5.37 -3.11 41.27
CA GLY A 437 -5.81 -4.34 41.90
C GLY A 437 -6.52 -5.32 40.97
N PHE A 438 -6.98 -4.90 39.79
CA PHE A 438 -7.68 -5.76 38.83
C PHE A 438 -6.71 -6.48 37.89
N GLU A 439 -7.07 -7.72 37.54
CA GLU A 439 -6.37 -8.60 36.61
C GLU A 439 -7.37 -9.49 35.89
N MET A 440 -6.97 -10.15 34.80
CA MET A 440 -7.80 -11.14 34.14
C MET A 440 -6.98 -12.39 33.84
N PRO A 441 -7.37 -13.56 34.39
CA PRO A 441 -6.73 -14.82 34.07
C PRO A 441 -6.75 -15.11 32.56
N ALA A 442 -5.88 -16.03 32.15
CA ALA A 442 -5.82 -16.42 30.76
C ALA A 442 -7.14 -17.07 30.31
N HIS A 443 -7.67 -16.64 29.17
CA HIS A 443 -8.92 -17.10 28.58
C HIS A 443 -8.84 -17.04 27.05
N ALA A 444 -9.83 -17.64 26.39
CA ALA A 444 -10.11 -17.43 24.97
C ALA A 444 -11.47 -16.72 24.84
N ASP A 445 -11.64 -15.92 23.79
CA ASP A 445 -12.84 -15.12 23.56
C ASP A 445 -14.04 -15.94 23.04
N ASN A 446 -13.79 -17.15 22.54
CA ASN A 446 -14.81 -17.99 21.92
C ASN A 446 -14.82 -19.46 22.36
N ALA A 447 -13.99 -19.84 23.32
CA ALA A 447 -13.85 -21.24 23.76
C ALA A 447 -13.46 -21.34 25.24
N HIS A 448 -13.95 -22.37 25.92
CA HIS A 448 -13.48 -22.74 27.24
C HIS A 448 -12.37 -23.81 27.15
N PRO A 449 -11.36 -23.80 28.05
CA PRO A 449 -10.30 -24.80 28.06
C PRO A 449 -10.79 -26.24 28.23
N ASP A 450 -11.93 -26.43 28.89
CA ASP A 450 -12.57 -27.73 29.11
C ASP A 450 -13.44 -28.20 27.92
N GLY A 451 -13.55 -27.38 26.87
CA GLY A 451 -14.36 -27.65 25.68
C GLY A 451 -15.87 -27.45 25.89
N SER A 452 -16.30 -26.92 27.04
CA SER A 452 -17.70 -26.56 27.26
C SER A 452 -18.16 -25.42 26.35
N ALA A 453 -19.47 -25.29 26.16
CA ALA A 453 -20.05 -24.28 25.27
C ALA A 453 -19.74 -22.87 25.77
N HIS A 454 -19.11 -22.05 24.93
CA HIS A 454 -18.86 -20.64 25.21
C HIS A 454 -20.11 -19.80 24.87
N ALA A 455 -20.32 -18.68 25.57
CA ALA A 455 -21.44 -17.77 25.30
C ALA A 455 -21.31 -17.04 23.96
N THR A 456 -20.08 -16.82 23.50
CA THR A 456 -19.74 -16.08 22.27
C THR A 456 -18.87 -16.91 21.31
N PRO A 457 -19.33 -18.10 20.87
CA PRO A 457 -18.51 -19.00 20.05
C PRO A 457 -18.21 -18.44 18.65
N PHE A 458 -18.94 -17.41 18.24
CA PHE A 458 -18.84 -16.72 16.96
C PHE A 458 -17.76 -15.61 16.92
N ARG A 459 -17.06 -15.33 18.02
CA ARG A 459 -15.98 -14.33 18.07
C ARG A 459 -14.67 -14.92 17.56
N ASP A 460 -14.51 -14.93 16.25
CA ASP A 460 -13.35 -15.52 15.56
C ASP A 460 -12.06 -14.71 15.74
N TYR A 461 -12.18 -13.39 15.88
CA TYR A 461 -11.04 -12.48 15.98
C TYR A 461 -11.28 -11.36 17.00
N THR A 462 -10.17 -10.79 17.47
CA THR A 462 -10.15 -9.73 18.48
C THR A 462 -9.15 -8.66 18.07
N SER A 463 -9.50 -7.41 18.34
CA SER A 463 -8.59 -6.28 18.34
C SER A 463 -8.62 -5.58 19.69
N LEU A 464 -7.48 -5.04 20.12
CA LEU A 464 -7.32 -4.29 21.36
C LEU A 464 -6.44 -3.07 21.09
N VAL A 465 -6.93 -1.88 21.40
CA VAL A 465 -6.11 -0.66 21.39
C VAL A 465 -5.79 -0.23 22.82
N TYR A 466 -4.52 0.05 23.12
CA TYR A 466 -4.11 0.72 24.35
C TYR A 466 -4.40 2.21 24.26
N LEU A 467 -5.19 2.75 25.18
CA LEU A 467 -5.56 4.17 25.20
C LEU A 467 -4.63 5.00 26.10
N ASN A 468 -3.84 4.36 26.95
CA ASN A 468 -2.84 5.01 27.78
C ASN A 468 -1.70 4.05 28.16
N ASP A 469 -0.65 4.58 28.78
CA ASP A 469 0.53 3.86 29.24
C ASP A 469 1.15 4.43 30.53
N ASP A 470 0.40 5.27 31.25
CA ASP A 470 0.72 5.86 32.55
C ASP A 470 0.20 5.01 33.72
N PHE A 471 0.56 3.72 33.73
CA PHE A 471 0.23 2.76 34.78
C PHE A 471 1.35 1.71 34.97
N GLU A 472 1.37 1.04 36.11
CA GLU A 472 2.31 -0.07 36.40
C GLU A 472 1.57 -1.41 36.51
N GLY A 473 2.20 -2.49 36.05
CA GLY A 473 1.55 -3.79 35.89
C GLY A 473 0.54 -3.78 34.74
N GLY A 474 -0.48 -4.63 34.79
CA GLY A 474 -1.58 -4.60 33.81
C GLY A 474 -1.20 -5.05 32.40
N GLU A 475 -0.07 -5.73 32.22
CA GLU A 475 0.40 -6.13 30.90
C GLU A 475 -0.52 -7.20 30.31
N PHE A 476 -0.83 -7.05 29.03
CA PHE A 476 -1.51 -8.09 28.26
C PHE A 476 -0.52 -9.20 27.91
N TYR A 477 -0.91 -10.46 28.06
CA TYR A 477 -0.04 -11.59 27.73
C TYR A 477 -0.79 -12.68 26.97
N PHE A 478 -0.08 -13.37 26.08
CA PHE A 478 -0.51 -14.62 25.46
C PHE A 478 0.17 -15.78 26.19
N ASP A 479 -0.62 -16.60 26.87
CA ASP A 479 -0.12 -17.69 27.70
C ASP A 479 0.47 -18.84 26.87
N ASN A 480 -0.16 -19.19 25.75
CA ASN A 480 0.34 -20.29 24.90
C ASN A 480 1.66 -19.93 24.21
N GLN A 481 1.77 -18.69 23.74
CA GLN A 481 2.98 -18.16 23.11
C GLN A 481 4.05 -17.76 24.14
N LYS A 482 3.69 -17.72 25.43
CA LYS A 482 4.53 -17.19 26.52
C LYS A 482 5.07 -15.80 26.18
N VAL A 483 4.20 -14.95 25.63
CA VAL A 483 4.47 -13.58 25.20
C VAL A 483 3.81 -12.62 26.17
N GLN A 484 4.53 -11.61 26.65
CA GLN A 484 3.94 -10.47 27.34
C GLN A 484 4.17 -9.20 26.54
N LEU A 485 3.11 -8.41 26.33
CA LEU A 485 3.14 -7.16 25.58
C LEU A 485 3.29 -5.98 26.52
N ARG A 486 4.30 -5.14 26.29
CA ARG A 486 4.43 -3.87 27.01
C ARG A 486 3.38 -2.86 26.50
N PRO A 487 2.53 -2.32 27.38
CA PRO A 487 1.59 -1.26 27.01
C PRO A 487 2.31 -0.04 26.43
N LYS A 488 1.77 0.48 25.32
CA LYS A 488 2.14 1.78 24.77
C LYS A 488 0.89 2.44 24.24
N LYS A 489 0.67 3.71 24.57
CA LYS A 489 -0.49 4.48 24.11
C LYS A 489 -0.58 4.46 22.58
N GLY A 490 -1.76 4.17 22.06
CA GLY A 490 -2.04 4.08 20.62
C GLY A 490 -1.64 2.75 19.96
N LEU A 491 -1.09 1.78 20.70
CA LEU A 491 -0.76 0.45 20.17
C LEU A 491 -2.03 -0.38 19.91
N LEU A 492 -2.17 -0.87 18.67
CA LEU A 492 -3.15 -1.88 18.29
C LEU A 492 -2.54 -3.29 18.40
N VAL A 493 -3.33 -4.23 18.93
CA VAL A 493 -3.06 -5.66 18.96
C VAL A 493 -4.24 -6.37 18.28
N CYS A 494 -3.98 -7.26 17.32
CA CYS A 494 -5.00 -8.06 16.64
C CYS A 494 -4.64 -9.54 16.68
N PHE A 495 -5.58 -10.40 17.05
CA PHE A 495 -5.35 -11.85 17.20
C PHE A 495 -6.64 -12.65 16.96
N THR A 496 -6.56 -13.98 16.90
CA THR A 496 -7.76 -14.86 16.80
C THR A 496 -8.38 -15.08 18.17
N GLY A 497 -9.71 -15.10 18.29
CA GLY A 497 -10.40 -15.25 19.59
C GLY A 497 -10.28 -16.64 20.22
N GLY A 498 -9.88 -17.67 19.47
CA GLY A 498 -9.81 -19.04 19.99
C GLY A 498 -8.56 -19.39 20.80
N MET A 499 -8.52 -20.63 21.29
CA MET A 499 -7.47 -21.19 22.16
C MET A 499 -6.04 -20.98 21.65
N LYS A 500 -5.85 -20.77 20.35
CA LYS A 500 -4.53 -20.42 19.80
C LYS A 500 -3.93 -19.21 20.51
N HIS A 501 -4.71 -18.15 20.74
CA HIS A 501 -4.28 -16.95 21.44
C HIS A 501 -4.93 -16.88 22.82
N PHE A 502 -4.71 -17.92 23.64
CA PHE A 502 -5.11 -17.93 25.04
C PHE A 502 -4.38 -16.82 25.79
N HIS A 503 -5.10 -15.85 26.34
CA HIS A 503 -4.53 -14.57 26.76
C HIS A 503 -5.16 -14.00 28.02
N GLY A 504 -4.44 -13.12 28.71
CA GLY A 504 -4.90 -12.48 29.94
C GLY A 504 -4.30 -11.10 30.15
N VAL A 505 -4.63 -10.50 31.30
CA VAL A 505 -4.13 -9.19 31.74
C VAL A 505 -3.55 -9.36 33.14
N GLY A 506 -2.29 -9.01 33.32
CA GLY A 506 -1.66 -9.02 34.65
C GLY A 506 -2.32 -8.04 35.62
N LYS A 507 -2.00 -8.13 36.91
CA LYS A 507 -2.51 -7.20 37.91
C LYS A 507 -2.04 -5.78 37.64
N VAL A 508 -2.97 -4.83 37.57
CA VAL A 508 -2.64 -3.39 37.59
C VAL A 508 -2.17 -3.05 39.00
N LEU A 509 -0.94 -2.59 39.14
CA LEU A 509 -0.32 -2.27 40.44
C LEU A 509 -0.60 -0.82 40.85
N SER A 510 -0.48 0.11 39.91
CA SER A 510 -0.72 1.54 40.14
C SER A 510 -1.27 2.20 38.87
N GLY A 511 -2.01 3.31 39.03
CA GLY A 511 -2.69 4.01 37.94
C GLY A 511 -3.98 3.34 37.48
N GLU A 512 -4.51 3.81 36.35
CA GLU A 512 -5.69 3.25 35.68
C GLU A 512 -5.29 2.85 34.26
N ARG A 513 -5.58 1.61 33.85
CA ARG A 513 -5.33 1.15 32.49
C ARG A 513 -6.60 1.24 31.65
N PHE A 514 -6.51 1.92 30.51
CA PHE A 514 -7.61 2.08 29.54
C PHE A 514 -7.31 1.35 28.24
N THR A 515 -8.28 0.59 27.77
CA THR A 515 -8.20 -0.14 26.50
C THR A 515 -9.51 -0.10 25.73
N MET A 516 -9.44 -0.28 24.41
CA MET A 516 -10.61 -0.33 23.54
C MET A 516 -10.62 -1.63 22.73
N PRO A 517 -11.14 -2.75 23.29
CA PRO A 517 -11.32 -4.00 22.58
C PRO A 517 -12.52 -3.96 21.63
N ALA A 518 -12.39 -4.71 20.54
CA ALA A 518 -13.48 -5.06 19.63
C ALA A 518 -13.33 -6.52 19.21
N TRP A 519 -14.45 -7.21 19.02
CA TRP A 519 -14.49 -8.61 18.58
C TRP A 519 -15.18 -8.73 17.23
N TYR A 520 -14.82 -9.75 16.47
CA TYR A 520 -15.27 -9.93 15.09
C TYR A 520 -15.71 -11.37 14.80
N SER A 521 -16.73 -11.50 13.97
CA SER A 521 -17.24 -12.77 13.44
C SER A 521 -17.12 -12.82 11.92
N ASP A 522 -16.91 -13.99 11.34
CA ASP A 522 -17.06 -14.20 9.89
C ASP A 522 -18.54 -14.32 9.44
N ASP A 523 -19.47 -14.36 10.41
CA ASP A 523 -20.91 -14.39 10.19
C ASP A 523 -21.53 -13.00 10.38
N LEU A 524 -22.09 -12.48 9.28
CA LEU A 524 -22.77 -11.18 9.21
C LEU A 524 -23.94 -11.06 10.20
N THR A 525 -24.56 -12.18 10.61
CA THR A 525 -25.70 -12.15 11.54
C THR A 525 -25.33 -11.68 12.94
N HIS A 526 -24.05 -11.78 13.31
CA HIS A 526 -23.50 -11.30 14.57
C HIS A 526 -22.99 -9.87 14.52
N MET A 527 -23.17 -9.17 13.39
CA MET A 527 -22.71 -7.80 13.25
C MET A 527 -23.49 -6.82 14.15
N ASP A 528 -22.75 -6.02 14.91
CA ASP A 528 -23.30 -4.90 15.69
C ASP A 528 -24.10 -3.97 14.76
N PRO A 529 -25.37 -3.64 15.09
CA PRO A 529 -26.17 -2.72 14.28
C PRO A 529 -25.52 -1.34 14.10
N SER A 530 -24.77 -0.85 15.08
CA SER A 530 -24.03 0.42 15.00
C SER A 530 -22.81 0.36 14.07
N TYR A 531 -22.44 -0.84 13.61
CA TYR A 531 -21.38 -1.06 12.62
C TYR A 531 -21.88 -0.93 11.17
N ARG A 532 -23.21 -0.89 10.96
CA ARG A 532 -23.83 -0.82 9.63
C ARG A 532 -23.58 0.50 8.89
N ASP A 533 -23.21 1.56 9.59
CA ASP A 533 -22.99 2.90 9.00
C ASP A 533 -21.72 3.03 8.12
N LEU A 534 -21.14 1.90 7.70
CA LEU A 534 -19.91 1.83 6.90
C LEU A 534 -20.00 0.93 5.65
N PHE A 535 -21.15 0.34 5.36
CA PHE A 535 -21.37 -0.51 4.16
C PHE A 535 -22.42 0.05 3.21
#